data_AF-A0A534QVU2-F1
#
_entry.id   AF-A0A534QVU2-F1
#
_cell.length_a   1.000
_cell.length_b   1.000
_cell.length_c   1.000
_cell.angle_alpha   90.00
_cell.angle_beta   90.00
_cell.angle_gamma   90.00
#
_symmetry.space_group_name_H-M   'P 1'
#
loop_
_entity.id
_entity.type
_entity.pdbx_description
1 polymer ?
#
loop_
_entity_poly.entity_id
_entity_poly.type
_entity_poly.pdbx_seq_one_letter_code
_entity_poly.pdbx_strand_id
1 'polypeptide(L)' 'MTIGDVTVARRGRPVPGALGRAAARMRRTSFRLELDLHLGAGAARMLASDLSPAYVRFNAEYTT' A
#
# COMPACT_ATOMS: atom_id res chain seq x y z
N MET A 1 -3.37 9.06 -4.94
CA MET A 1 -2.98 7.89 -4.14
C MET A 1 -2.85 8.32 -2.69
N THR A 2 -3.47 7.55 -1.81
CA THR A 2 -3.51 7.81 -0.38
C THR A 2 -3.03 6.58 0.37
N ILE A 3 -2.19 6.78 1.38
CA ILE A 3 -1.75 5.74 2.33
C ILE A 3 -2.29 6.11 3.69
N GLY A 4 -3.21 5.30 4.22
CA GLY A 4 -4.06 5.68 5.35
C GLY A 4 -4.90 6.90 4.99
N ASP A 5 -4.59 8.03 5.61
CA ASP A 5 -5.18 9.36 5.39
C ASP A 5 -4.19 10.34 4.75
N VAL A 6 -3.00 9.89 4.33
CA VAL A 6 -1.95 10.73 3.76
C VAL A 6 -1.98 10.67 2.25
N THR A 7 -2.33 11.78 1.59
CA THR A 7 -2.17 11.92 0.13
C THR A 7 -0.69 11.99 -0.22
N VAL A 8 -0.19 10.93 -0.86
CA VAL A 8 1.24 10.83 -1.27
C VAL A 8 1.46 11.19 -2.73
N ALA A 9 0.43 11.08 -3.57
CA ALA A 9 0.48 11.50 -4.96
C ALA A 9 -0.86 12.02 -5.46
N ARG A 10 -0.82 13.03 -6.33
CA ARG A 10 -1.97 13.65 -6.99
C ARG A 10 -1.68 13.81 -8.48
N ARG A 11 -2.60 13.33 -9.34
CA ARG A 11 -2.46 13.36 -10.81
C ARG A 11 -1.10 12.83 -11.29
N GLY A 12 -0.67 11.68 -10.76
CA GLY A 12 0.61 11.06 -11.12
C GLY A 12 1.87 11.76 -10.58
N ARG A 13 1.74 12.83 -9.78
CA ARG A 13 2.88 13.56 -9.20
C ARG A 13 2.97 13.36 -7.69
N PRO A 14 4.16 13.18 -7.12
CA PRO A 14 4.34 13.06 -5.68
C PRO A 14 3.99 14.37 -4.96
N VAL A 15 3.47 14.27 -3.74
CA VAL A 15 3.23 15.41 -2.85
C VAL A 15 4.46 15.62 -1.96
N PRO A 16 5.18 16.75 -2.08
CA PRO A 16 6.35 17.02 -1.25
C PRO A 16 6.06 16.94 0.25
N GLY A 17 6.98 16.37 1.01
CA GLY A 17 6.85 16.25 2.47
C GLY A 17 5.80 15.23 2.98
N ALA A 18 5.19 14.44 2.10
CA ALA A 18 4.20 13.43 2.50
C ALA A 18 4.82 12.12 3.02
N LEU A 19 6.03 11.78 2.58
CA LEU A 19 6.63 10.45 2.78
C LEU A 19 6.79 10.07 4.26
N GLY A 20 7.27 10.98 5.11
CA GLY A 20 7.45 10.69 6.54
C GLY A 20 6.15 10.34 7.25
N ARG A 21 5.05 11.07 6.92
CA ARG A 21 3.72 10.78 7.48
C ARG A 21 3.16 9.46 6.96
N ALA A 22 3.34 9.18 5.66
CA ALA A 22 2.90 7.91 5.07
C ALA A 22 3.64 6.72 5.68
N ALA A 23 4.97 6.83 5.84
CA ALA A 23 5.79 5.82 6.51
C ALA A 23 5.31 5.55 7.94
N ALA A 24 4.89 6.59 8.67
CA ALA A 24 4.31 6.42 10.00
C ALA A 24 2.99 5.62 9.99
N ARG A 25 2.18 5.73 8.93
CA ARG A 25 0.95 4.92 8.78
C ARG A 25 1.25 3.48 8.39
N MET A 26 2.26 3.27 7.55
CA MET A 26 2.69 1.93 7.10
C MET A 26 3.31 1.08 8.23
N ARG A 27 3.74 1.69 9.34
CA ARG A 27 4.23 0.95 10.53
C ARG A 27 3.12 0.26 11.33
N ARG A 28 1.84 0.51 11.02
CA ARG A 28 0.71 -0.19 11.65
C ARG A 28 0.57 -1.58 11.06
N THR A 29 -0.01 -2.50 11.84
CA THR A 29 -0.32 -3.87 11.40
C THR A 29 -1.33 -3.93 10.26
N SER A 30 -2.13 -2.87 10.07
CA SER A 30 -3.05 -2.73 8.94
C SER A 30 -3.21 -1.25 8.57
N PHE A 31 -3.24 -0.97 7.27
CA PHE A 31 -3.53 0.35 6.73
C PHE A 31 -4.23 0.23 5.36
N ARG A 32 -4.99 1.26 4.99
CA ARG A 32 -5.65 1.35 3.68
C ARG A 32 -4.71 1.97 2.66
N LEU A 33 -4.73 1.44 1.45
CA LEU A 33 -4.11 2.06 0.27
C LEU A 33 -5.23 2.33 -0.74
N GLU A 34 -5.31 3.58 -1.20
CA GLU A 34 -6.34 4.01 -2.13
C GLU A 34 -5.74 4.64 -3.38
N LEU A 35 -6.23 4.20 -4.54
CA LEU A 35 -5.90 4.76 -5.84
C LEU A 35 -7.18 5.20 -6.55
N ASP A 36 -7.21 6.48 -6.91
CA ASP A 36 -8.18 7.01 -7.86
C ASP A 36 -7.50 7.10 -9.23
N LEU A 37 -8.00 6.31 -10.18
CA LEU A 37 -7.46 6.22 -11.54
C LEU A 37 -7.94 7.37 -12.44
N HIS A 38 -9.00 8.09 -12.07
CA HIS A 38 -9.61 9.15 -12.88
C HIS A 38 -10.04 8.68 -14.30
N LEU A 39 -10.43 7.40 -14.46
CA LEU A 39 -10.84 6.80 -15.73
C LEU A 39 -12.34 6.42 -15.79
N GLY A 40 -13.11 6.74 -14.75
CA GLY A 40 -14.54 6.41 -14.65
C GLY A 40 -14.95 6.11 -13.22
N ALA A 41 -16.14 5.53 -13.05
CA ALA A 41 -16.75 5.24 -11.74
C ALA A 41 -16.50 3.80 -11.24
N GLY A 42 -15.76 2.97 -11.99
CA GLY A 42 -15.48 1.60 -11.60
C GLY A 42 -14.65 1.52 -10.31
N ALA A 43 -15.03 0.61 -9.41
CA ALA A 43 -14.38 0.44 -8.12
C ALA A 43 -14.22 -1.04 -7.76
N ALA A 44 -13.13 -1.38 -7.07
CA ALA A 44 -12.86 -2.71 -6.53
C ALA A 44 -12.11 -2.59 -5.19
N ARG A 45 -12.16 -3.64 -4.38
CA ARG A 45 -11.42 -3.75 -3.12
C ARG A 45 -10.81 -5.13 -2.99
N MET A 46 -9.60 -5.18 -2.45
CA MET A 46 -8.91 -6.41 -2.08
C MET A 46 -8.23 -6.26 -0.72
N LEU A 47 -7.93 -7.39 -0.10
CA LEU A 47 -7.00 -7.49 1.03
C LEU A 47 -5.69 -8.07 0.51
N ALA A 48 -4.58 -7.59 1.05
CA ALA A 48 -3.25 -8.09 0.78
C ALA A 48 -2.41 -7.97 2.06
N SER A 49 -1.31 -8.72 2.11
CA SER A 49 -0.28 -8.59 3.14
C SER A 49 1.02 -8.08 2.52
N ASP A 50 1.95 -7.66 3.36
CA ASP A 50 3.34 -7.45 2.95
C ASP A 50 4.00 -8.78 2.56
N LEU A 51 5.11 -8.66 1.85
CA LEU A 51 6.01 -9.76 1.56
C LEU A 51 7.14 -9.73 2.60
N SER A 52 7.16 -10.72 3.49
CA SER A 52 8.15 -10.81 4.56
C SER A 52 9.17 -11.93 4.30
N PRO A 53 10.37 -11.87 4.91
CA PRO A 53 11.32 -12.98 4.89
C PRO A 53 10.74 -14.30 5.43
N ALA A 54 9.77 -14.21 6.36
CA ALA A 54 9.08 -15.39 6.89
C ALA A 54 8.25 -16.11 5.82
N TYR A 55 7.60 -15.37 4.92
CA TYR A 55 6.89 -15.95 3.77
C TYR A 55 7.87 -16.70 2.86
N VAL A 56 9.03 -16.10 2.57
CA VAL A 56 10.06 -16.73 1.72
C VAL A 56 10.55 -18.01 2.35
N ARG A 57 10.94 -17.98 3.63
CA ARG A 57 11.41 -19.16 4.35
C ARG A 57 10.38 -20.29 4.32
N PHE A 58 9.13 -19.97 4.66
CA PHE A 58 8.04 -20.95 4.69
C PHE A 58 7.86 -21.69 3.35
N ASN A 59 7.87 -20.97 2.23
CA ASN A 59 7.66 -21.57 0.91
C ASN A 59 8.95 -22.11 0.26
N ALA A 60 10.13 -21.81 0.81
CA ALA A 60 11.41 -22.30 0.30
C ALA A 60 11.90 -23.57 1.03
N GLU A 61 11.50 -23.76 2.30
CA GLU A 61 11.89 -24.92 3.12
C GLU A 61 11.06 -26.17 2.81
N TYR A 62 9.94 -26.03 2.10
CA TYR A 62 9.05 -27.12 1.73
C TYR A 62 8.62 -27.00 0.27
N THR A 63 8.45 -28.13 -0.42
CA THR A 63 7.74 -28.15 -1.71
C THR A 63 6.26 -27.99 -1.43
N THR A 64 5.74 -26.78 -1.64
CA THR A 64 4.30 -26.44 -1.61
C THR A 64 3.72 -26.40 -3.01
#